data_AF-A0A8S9GMK6-F1
#
_entry.id   AF-A0A8S9GMK6-F1
#
_cell.length_a   1.000
_cell.length_b   1.000
_cell.length_c   1.000
_cell.angle_alpha   90.00
_cell.angle_beta   90.00
_cell.angle_gamma   90.00
#
_symmetry.space_group_name_H-M   'P 1'
#
loop_
_entity.id
_entity.type
_entity.pdbx_description
1 polymer ?
#
loop_
_entity_poly.entity_id
_entity_poly.type
_entity_poly.pdbx_seq_one_letter_code
_entity_poly.pdbx_strand_id
1 'polypeptide(L)'
;MMMTMGFEISDEFLGTFVPILVYWVYSGMYVCLGSLERYRLHSKVDEDEKNLVTKSAVVKGVLLQQTLQAIISVILFKLQGGGSEWRILERWEVPWEWQTVSLTSLACGLSFVLTGLTEMVALPYLGIDVQKLSLDDKAEILFLDQGLTTLAVLAVIFTVAKTFEPLPEDILRYDLKQPFNLQKGWLVWSGIGLVGAVGAIALTGVALSLFRTETPEREVDSLMKLLPLIGSSNISTLSLVGITGVLAPLLEETVFRGFFMVSLTKWVPTPIAIIISSAAFALAHLTPGEFPQLFMLGSVLGLSYAQTRNLITPMVIHGFWNSGVILLLTFLQVQGYDIKELLLQGN
;
A
#
# COMPACT_ATOMS: atom_id res chain seq x y z
N MET A 1 -11.89 6.05 -58.17
CA MET A 1 -11.14 6.09 -56.91
C MET A 1 -11.66 4.94 -56.06
N MET A 2 -10.85 3.91 -55.86
CA MET A 2 -11.23 2.62 -55.28
C MET A 2 -11.19 2.75 -53.75
N MET A 3 -12.33 2.63 -53.07
CA MET A 3 -12.37 2.56 -51.61
C MET A 3 -11.91 1.15 -51.18
N THR A 4 -10.69 1.05 -50.69
CA THR A 4 -10.24 -0.12 -49.93
C THR A 4 -10.88 -0.07 -48.55
N MET A 5 -11.89 -0.92 -48.31
CA MET A 5 -12.34 -1.24 -46.95
C MET A 5 -11.25 -2.07 -46.27
N GLY A 6 -10.29 -1.41 -45.64
CA GLY A 6 -9.34 -2.06 -44.75
C GLY A 6 -10.07 -2.48 -43.48
N PHE A 7 -10.01 -3.76 -43.13
CA PHE A 7 -10.33 -4.21 -41.78
C PHE A 7 -9.29 -3.61 -40.83
N GLU A 8 -9.64 -2.55 -40.10
CA GLU A 8 -8.80 -2.05 -39.02
C GLU A 8 -8.93 -3.00 -37.82
N ILE A 9 -7.85 -3.73 -37.51
CA ILE A 9 -7.74 -4.58 -36.32
C ILE A 9 -7.29 -3.68 -35.17
N SER A 10 -7.98 -3.72 -34.02
CA SER A 10 -7.62 -2.88 -32.86
C SER A 10 -6.31 -3.33 -32.20
N ASP A 11 -5.57 -2.38 -31.62
CA ASP A 11 -4.35 -2.67 -30.86
C ASP A 11 -4.60 -3.59 -29.66
N GLU A 12 -5.79 -3.49 -29.04
CA GLU A 12 -6.26 -4.42 -27.99
C GLU A 12 -6.33 -5.86 -28.51
N PHE A 13 -6.92 -6.04 -29.69
CA PHE A 13 -7.04 -7.34 -30.33
C PHE A 13 -5.66 -7.88 -30.69
N LEU A 14 -4.79 -7.05 -31.27
CA LEU A 14 -3.43 -7.43 -31.63
C LEU A 14 -2.61 -7.82 -30.40
N GLY A 15 -2.57 -6.98 -29.37
CA GLY A 15 -1.81 -7.23 -28.14
C GLY A 15 -2.28 -8.46 -27.37
N THR A 16 -3.58 -8.75 -27.40
CA THR A 16 -4.15 -9.91 -26.69
C THR A 16 -3.99 -11.21 -27.46
N PHE A 17 -4.29 -11.22 -28.77
CA PHE A 17 -4.45 -12.46 -29.53
C PHE A 17 -3.25 -12.82 -30.42
N VAL A 18 -2.39 -11.88 -30.81
CA VAL A 18 -1.22 -12.18 -31.65
C VAL A 18 -0.21 -13.10 -30.93
N PRO A 19 0.17 -12.87 -29.65
CA PRO A 19 1.09 -13.78 -28.96
C PRO A 19 0.55 -15.21 -28.85
N ILE A 20 -0.76 -15.34 -28.63
CA ILE A 20 -1.46 -16.63 -28.58
C ILE A 20 -1.37 -17.32 -29.95
N LEU A 21 -1.68 -16.61 -31.02
CA LEU A 21 -1.61 -17.13 -32.39
C LEU A 21 -0.19 -17.55 -32.77
N VAL A 22 0.81 -16.71 -32.46
CA VAL A 22 2.23 -17.01 -32.71
C VAL A 22 2.67 -18.27 -31.98
N TYR A 23 2.28 -18.43 -30.71
CA TYR A 23 2.57 -19.65 -29.95
C TYR A 23 2.04 -20.91 -30.64
N TRP A 24 0.78 -20.90 -31.10
CA TRP A 24 0.16 -22.08 -31.72
C TRP A 24 0.72 -22.37 -33.11
N VAL A 25 1.02 -21.33 -33.89
CA VAL A 25 1.69 -21.48 -35.20
C VAL A 25 3.07 -22.08 -35.01
N TYR A 26 3.87 -21.54 -34.08
CA TYR A 26 5.21 -22.03 -33.79
C TYR A 26 5.18 -23.47 -33.27
N SER A 27 4.27 -23.77 -32.34
CA SER A 27 4.09 -25.12 -31.80
C SER A 27 3.65 -26.11 -32.89
N GLY A 28 2.74 -25.69 -33.78
CA GLY A 28 2.30 -26.50 -34.92
C GLY A 28 3.45 -26.78 -35.90
N MET A 29 4.26 -25.77 -36.22
CA MET A 29 5.46 -25.93 -37.05
C MET A 29 6.44 -26.93 -36.42
N TYR A 30 6.67 -26.83 -35.11
CA TYR A 30 7.52 -27.77 -34.39
C TYR A 30 7.02 -29.22 -34.50
N VAL A 31 5.71 -29.44 -34.37
CA VAL A 31 5.10 -30.78 -34.53
C VAL A 31 5.25 -31.28 -35.96
N CYS A 32 4.98 -30.45 -36.98
CA CYS A 32 5.10 -30.82 -38.39
C CYS A 32 6.55 -31.20 -38.76
N LEU A 33 7.51 -30.41 -38.29
CA LEU A 33 8.95 -30.62 -38.54
C LEU A 33 9.54 -31.75 -37.68
N GLY A 34 8.85 -32.20 -36.63
CA GLY A 34 9.27 -33.28 -35.75
C GLY A 34 9.44 -34.65 -36.45
N SER A 35 8.92 -34.79 -37.68
CA SER A 35 9.11 -35.97 -38.54
C SER A 35 10.50 -36.02 -39.22
N LEU A 36 11.24 -34.90 -39.25
CA LEU A 36 12.51 -34.78 -39.96
C LEU A 36 13.71 -35.06 -39.05
N GLU A 37 13.97 -36.34 -38.79
CA GLU A 37 15.01 -36.78 -37.82
C GLU A 37 16.43 -36.28 -38.17
N ARG A 38 16.73 -36.08 -39.46
CA ARG A 38 18.05 -35.62 -39.92
C ARG A 38 18.41 -34.19 -39.47
N TYR A 39 17.42 -33.39 -39.05
CA TYR A 39 17.61 -31.98 -38.68
C TYR A 39 17.33 -31.70 -37.20
N ARG A 40 17.16 -32.74 -36.37
CA ARG A 40 16.90 -32.59 -34.93
C ARG A 40 18.21 -32.43 -34.15
N LEU A 41 18.27 -31.43 -33.27
CA LEU A 41 19.37 -31.22 -32.33
C LEU A 41 19.42 -32.26 -31.20
N HIS A 42 18.27 -32.85 -30.84
CA HIS A 42 18.15 -33.88 -29.81
C HIS A 42 17.42 -35.10 -30.37
N SER A 43 17.85 -36.30 -29.96
CA SER A 43 17.17 -37.54 -30.34
C SER A 43 15.73 -37.54 -29.78
N LYS A 44 14.82 -38.28 -30.39
CA LYS A 44 13.46 -38.42 -29.85
C LYS A 44 13.46 -39.08 -28.47
N VAL A 45 14.37 -40.02 -28.26
CA VAL A 45 14.53 -40.74 -26.99
C VAL A 45 14.90 -39.77 -25.87
N ASP A 46 15.88 -38.88 -26.11
CA ASP A 46 16.28 -37.87 -25.11
C ASP A 46 15.16 -36.86 -24.81
N GLU A 47 14.30 -36.56 -25.79
CA GLU A 47 13.16 -35.65 -25.62
C GLU A 47 12.04 -36.32 -24.81
N ASP A 48 11.73 -37.59 -25.12
CA ASP A 48 10.70 -38.37 -24.43
C ASP A 48 11.09 -38.67 -22.98
N GLU A 49 12.38 -38.88 -22.68
CA GLU A 49 12.86 -39.02 -21.29
C GLU A 49 12.77 -37.71 -20.50
N LYS A 50 12.99 -36.56 -21.15
CA LYS A 50 12.95 -35.24 -20.49
C LYS A 50 11.54 -34.67 -20.35
N ASN A 51 10.58 -35.12 -21.17
CA ASN A 51 9.20 -34.68 -21.12
C ASN A 51 8.44 -35.40 -20.00
N LEU A 52 8.44 -34.80 -18.81
CA LEU A 52 7.78 -35.35 -17.61
C LEU A 52 6.23 -35.28 -17.65
N VAL A 53 5.65 -34.67 -18.69
CA VAL A 53 4.21 -34.39 -18.77
C VAL A 53 3.65 -34.73 -20.15
N THR A 54 2.43 -35.27 -20.19
CA THR A 54 1.78 -35.65 -21.46
C THR A 54 1.44 -34.42 -22.30
N LYS A 55 1.45 -34.56 -23.63
CA LYS A 55 1.04 -33.48 -24.58
C LYS A 55 -0.36 -32.95 -24.29
N SER A 56 -1.28 -33.81 -23.87
CA SER A 56 -2.65 -33.40 -23.49
C SER A 56 -2.66 -32.50 -22.26
N ALA A 57 -1.84 -32.79 -21.25
CA ALA A 57 -1.70 -31.95 -20.07
C ALA A 57 -1.06 -30.59 -20.41
N VAL A 58 -0.04 -30.57 -21.28
CA VAL A 58 0.57 -29.32 -21.77
C VAL A 58 -0.47 -28.46 -22.50
N VAL A 59 -1.23 -29.04 -23.43
CA VAL A 59 -2.29 -28.30 -24.16
C VAL A 59 -3.33 -27.73 -23.21
N LYS A 60 -3.80 -28.50 -22.22
CA LYS A 60 -4.75 -28.01 -21.21
C LYS A 60 -4.17 -26.87 -20.36
N GLY A 61 -2.92 -27.00 -19.91
CA GLY A 61 -2.24 -25.98 -19.12
C GLY A 61 -2.04 -24.67 -19.91
N VAL A 62 -1.62 -24.78 -21.17
CA VAL A 62 -1.46 -23.63 -22.06
C VAL A 62 -2.78 -22.95 -22.34
N LEU A 63 -3.85 -23.70 -22.62
CA LEU A 63 -5.18 -23.12 -22.84
C LEU A 63 -5.69 -22.38 -21.60
N LEU A 64 -5.49 -22.95 -20.40
CA LEU A 64 -5.84 -22.30 -19.14
C LEU A 64 -5.03 -21.00 -18.95
N GLN A 65 -3.72 -21.05 -19.15
CA GLN A 65 -2.83 -19.90 -19.02
C GLN A 65 -3.19 -18.79 -20.02
N GLN A 66 -3.42 -19.13 -21.30
CA GLN A 66 -3.80 -18.17 -22.33
C GLN A 66 -5.20 -17.59 -22.09
N THR A 67 -6.12 -18.37 -21.52
CA THR A 67 -7.44 -17.86 -21.10
C THR A 67 -7.31 -16.84 -19.98
N LEU A 68 -6.51 -17.14 -18.95
CA LEU A 68 -6.22 -16.19 -17.86
C LEU A 68 -5.52 -14.94 -18.40
N GLN A 69 -4.52 -15.11 -19.27
CA GLN A 69 -3.83 -14.00 -19.92
C GLN A 69 -4.79 -13.14 -20.74
N ALA A 70 -5.70 -13.72 -21.51
CA ALA A 70 -6.69 -12.99 -22.29
C ALA A 70 -7.68 -12.26 -21.39
N ILE A 71 -8.16 -12.88 -20.30
CA ILE A 71 -9.04 -12.23 -19.32
C ILE A 71 -8.33 -11.03 -18.67
N ILE A 72 -7.10 -11.21 -18.20
CA ILE A 72 -6.30 -10.14 -17.59
C ILE A 72 -6.06 -9.03 -18.62
N SER A 73 -5.67 -9.38 -19.85
CA SER A 73 -5.45 -8.42 -20.93
C SER A 73 -6.70 -7.61 -21.23
N VAL A 74 -7.86 -8.25 -21.42
CA VAL A 74 -9.14 -7.56 -21.65
C VAL A 74 -9.55 -6.70 -20.46
N ILE A 75 -9.30 -7.14 -19.22
CA ILE A 75 -9.54 -6.32 -18.03
C ILE A 75 -8.62 -5.08 -18.05
N LEU A 76 -7.32 -5.26 -18.29
CA LEU A 76 -6.35 -4.17 -18.37
C LEU A 76 -6.68 -3.20 -19.51
N PHE A 77 -7.06 -3.69 -20.68
CA PHE A 77 -7.48 -2.86 -21.82
C PHE A 77 -8.82 -2.16 -21.57
N LYS A 78 -9.79 -2.79 -20.90
CA LYS A 78 -11.00 -2.10 -20.45
C LYS A 78 -10.73 -1.04 -19.39
N LEU A 79 -9.72 -1.24 -18.54
CA LEU A 79 -9.22 -0.21 -17.64
C LEU A 79 -8.50 0.91 -18.42
N GLN A 80 -7.91 0.61 -19.57
CA GLN A 80 -7.16 1.52 -20.45
C GLN A 80 -8.02 2.25 -21.51
N GLY A 81 -9.21 1.73 -21.85
CA GLY A 81 -10.05 2.05 -23.02
C GLY A 81 -10.65 3.46 -23.10
N GLY A 82 -9.99 4.45 -22.52
CA GLY A 82 -10.31 5.86 -22.67
C GLY A 82 -9.06 6.72 -22.68
N GLY A 83 -8.15 6.53 -23.65
CA GLY A 83 -7.08 7.49 -24.01
C GLY A 83 -6.22 8.05 -22.88
N SER A 84 -6.16 7.39 -21.72
CA SER A 84 -5.56 7.90 -20.49
C SER A 84 -4.19 7.25 -20.34
N GLU A 85 -3.14 8.07 -20.24
CA GLU A 85 -1.96 7.66 -19.47
C GLU A 85 -2.45 7.10 -18.13
N TRP A 86 -1.83 6.03 -17.63
CA TRP A 86 -2.21 5.45 -16.35
C TRP A 86 -2.20 6.56 -15.29
N ARG A 87 -3.32 6.76 -14.58
CA ARG A 87 -3.44 7.85 -13.58
C ARG A 87 -2.37 7.81 -12.48
N ILE A 88 -1.83 6.61 -12.25
CA ILE A 88 -0.71 6.35 -11.34
C ILE A 88 0.62 6.95 -11.86
N LEU A 89 0.74 7.17 -13.17
CA LEU A 89 1.91 7.78 -13.81
C LEU A 89 1.77 9.30 -13.98
N GLU A 90 0.53 9.81 -14.00
CA GLU A 90 0.26 11.24 -14.04
C GLU A 90 0.88 11.94 -12.83
N ARG A 91 1.44 13.15 -13.03
CA ARG A 91 2.00 13.97 -11.94
C ARG A 91 0.93 14.92 -11.39
N TRP A 92 1.19 15.53 -10.25
CA TRP A 92 0.40 16.66 -9.78
C TRP A 92 0.99 17.97 -10.27
N GLU A 93 0.14 18.98 -10.47
CA GLU A 93 0.58 20.34 -10.71
C GLU A 93 0.97 21.02 -9.39
N VAL A 94 2.19 20.78 -8.93
CA VAL A 94 2.65 21.26 -7.61
C VAL A 94 2.99 22.76 -7.64
N PRO A 95 2.29 23.63 -6.86
CA PRO A 95 2.46 25.08 -6.95
C PRO A 95 3.66 25.62 -6.16
N TRP A 96 4.22 24.82 -5.24
CA TRP A 96 5.31 25.24 -4.36
C TRP A 96 6.68 24.69 -4.77
N GLU A 97 7.74 25.33 -4.28
CA GLU A 97 9.14 24.97 -4.56
C GLU A 97 9.76 24.14 -3.43
N TRP A 98 10.99 23.64 -3.65
CA TRP A 98 11.66 22.71 -2.72
C TRP A 98 11.87 23.29 -1.31
N GLN A 99 12.02 24.62 -1.20
CA GLN A 99 12.15 25.30 0.10
C GLN A 99 10.87 25.13 0.92
N THR A 100 9.70 25.32 0.30
CA THR A 100 8.41 25.12 0.95
C THR A 100 8.27 23.66 1.38
N VAL A 101 8.61 22.71 0.51
CA VAL A 101 8.56 21.28 0.85
C VAL A 101 9.43 20.97 2.06
N SER A 102 10.68 21.46 2.07
CA SER A 102 11.65 21.17 3.12
C SER A 102 11.27 21.83 4.45
N LEU A 103 10.90 23.12 4.42
CA LEU A 103 10.53 23.87 5.62
C LEU A 103 9.21 23.39 6.22
N THR A 104 8.21 23.07 5.39
CA THR A 104 6.95 22.52 5.87
C THR A 104 7.13 21.12 6.44
N SER A 105 7.95 20.25 5.80
CA SER A 105 8.24 18.93 6.33
C SER A 105 8.99 19.02 7.68
N LEU A 106 9.96 19.93 7.78
CA LEU A 106 10.66 20.20 9.03
C LEU A 106 9.70 20.73 10.11
N ALA A 107 8.82 21.68 9.76
CA ALA A 107 7.83 22.23 10.67
C ALA A 107 6.85 21.15 11.16
N CYS A 108 6.40 20.24 10.28
CA CYS A 108 5.58 19.10 10.67
C CYS A 108 6.30 18.19 11.67
N GLY A 109 7.56 17.83 11.39
CA GLY A 109 8.38 17.02 12.30
C GLY A 109 8.61 17.70 13.65
N LEU A 110 8.91 19.00 13.66
CA LEU A 110 9.06 19.78 14.88
C LEU A 110 7.74 19.88 15.66
N SER A 111 6.61 20.13 14.99
CA SER A 111 5.29 20.14 15.62
C SER A 111 4.96 18.81 16.28
N PHE A 112 5.26 17.68 15.62
CA PHE A 112 5.09 16.35 16.17
C PHE A 112 5.94 16.11 17.42
N VAL A 113 7.23 16.47 17.38
CA VAL A 113 8.13 16.30 18.54
C VAL A 113 7.73 17.23 19.70
N LEU A 114 7.41 18.49 19.40
CA LEU A 114 7.08 19.50 20.41
C LEU A 114 5.76 19.20 21.13
N THR A 115 4.77 18.63 20.44
CA THR A 115 3.50 18.22 21.06
C THR A 115 3.73 17.11 22.08
N GLY A 116 4.45 16.04 21.72
CA GLY A 116 4.82 14.99 22.67
C GLY A 116 5.71 15.47 23.83
N LEU A 117 6.66 16.39 23.58
CA LEU A 117 7.46 16.99 24.67
C LEU A 117 6.60 17.88 25.59
N THR A 118 5.61 18.57 25.04
CA THR A 118 4.70 19.42 25.82
C THR A 118 3.89 18.57 26.79
N GLU A 119 3.38 17.41 26.36
CA GLU A 119 2.68 16.47 27.24
C GLU A 119 3.56 16.02 28.41
N MET A 120 4.80 15.62 28.14
CA MET A 120 5.76 15.18 29.17
C MET A 120 6.03 16.23 30.26
N VAL A 121 5.95 17.53 29.92
CA VAL A 121 6.14 18.63 30.86
C VAL A 121 4.82 19.07 31.50
N ALA A 122 3.72 19.05 30.75
CA ALA A 122 2.42 19.53 31.20
C ALA A 122 1.80 18.61 32.27
N LEU A 123 1.87 17.29 32.11
CA LEU A 123 1.25 16.34 33.04
C LEU A 123 1.82 16.48 34.47
N PRO A 124 3.15 16.48 34.71
CA PRO A 124 3.70 16.71 36.04
C PRO A 124 3.39 18.11 36.59
N TYR A 125 3.39 19.14 35.74
CA TYR A 125 3.09 20.52 36.14
C TYR A 125 1.64 20.67 36.63
N LEU A 126 0.71 19.93 36.04
CA LEU A 126 -0.69 19.85 36.47
C LEU A 126 -0.89 18.94 37.71
N GLY A 127 0.18 18.35 38.25
CA GLY A 127 0.12 17.43 39.38
C GLY A 127 -0.39 16.03 39.04
N ILE A 128 -0.39 15.65 37.76
CA ILE A 128 -0.87 14.35 37.27
C ILE A 128 0.29 13.35 37.32
N ASP A 129 0.18 12.35 38.19
CA ASP A 129 1.13 11.23 38.29
C ASP A 129 0.69 10.08 37.37
N VAL A 130 1.29 10.02 36.17
CA VAL A 130 0.97 9.05 35.12
C VAL A 130 1.09 7.60 35.58
N GLN A 131 1.96 7.30 36.55
CA GLN A 131 2.12 5.93 37.05
C GLN A 131 0.90 5.43 37.82
N LYS A 132 0.19 6.34 38.50
CA LYS A 132 -1.00 6.03 39.31
C LYS A 132 -2.31 6.03 38.53
N LEU A 133 -2.29 6.52 37.29
CA LEU A 133 -3.47 6.56 36.43
C LEU A 133 -3.95 5.17 36.06
N SER A 134 -5.27 5.03 35.94
CA SER A 134 -5.87 3.83 35.38
C SER A 134 -5.47 3.64 33.92
N LEU A 135 -5.67 2.44 33.38
CA LEU A 135 -5.41 2.17 31.96
C LEU A 135 -6.34 3.00 31.05
N ASP A 136 -7.57 3.24 31.51
CA ASP A 136 -8.55 4.06 30.78
C ASP A 136 -8.10 5.53 30.71
N ASP A 137 -7.68 6.10 31.85
CA ASP A 137 -7.15 7.48 31.89
C ASP A 137 -5.92 7.62 30.98
N LYS A 138 -5.03 6.62 30.97
CA LYS A 138 -3.86 6.61 30.07
C LYS A 138 -4.27 6.58 28.61
N ALA A 139 -5.26 5.76 28.26
CA ALA A 139 -5.74 5.66 26.88
C ALA A 139 -6.43 6.96 26.41
N GLU A 140 -7.20 7.60 27.29
CA GLU A 140 -7.84 8.90 27.00
C GLU A 140 -6.81 10.03 26.83
N ILE A 141 -5.78 10.07 27.67
CA ILE A 141 -4.67 11.02 27.53
C ILE A 141 -3.94 10.82 26.20
N LEU A 142 -3.60 9.57 25.84
CA LEU A 142 -2.98 9.26 24.55
C LEU A 142 -3.87 9.66 23.36
N PHE A 143 -5.19 9.47 23.48
CA PHE A 143 -6.14 9.88 22.45
C PHE A 143 -6.15 11.40 22.28
N LEU A 144 -6.17 12.13 23.39
CA LEU A 144 -6.12 13.60 23.39
C LEU A 144 -4.81 14.12 22.80
N ASP A 145 -3.67 13.57 23.22
CA ASP A 145 -2.35 13.95 22.72
C ASP A 145 -2.24 13.72 21.21
N GLN A 146 -2.65 12.55 20.73
CA GLN A 146 -2.70 12.28 19.29
C GLN A 146 -3.60 13.28 18.54
N GLY A 147 -4.74 13.66 19.13
CA GLY A 147 -5.65 14.64 18.56
C GLY A 147 -5.01 16.03 18.44
N LEU A 148 -4.33 16.49 19.48
CA LEU A 148 -3.60 17.76 19.49
C LEU A 148 -2.43 17.76 18.50
N THR A 149 -1.67 16.67 18.44
CA THR A 149 -0.59 16.46 17.48
C THR A 149 -1.10 16.52 16.04
N THR A 150 -2.21 15.82 15.75
CA THR A 150 -2.86 15.86 14.44
C THR A 150 -3.30 17.28 14.08
N LEU A 151 -3.94 18.00 15.00
CA LEU A 151 -4.37 19.37 14.77
C LEU A 151 -3.18 20.29 14.46
N ALA A 152 -2.10 20.21 15.26
CA ALA A 152 -0.92 21.04 15.10
C ALA A 152 -0.22 20.82 13.75
N VAL A 153 -0.01 19.56 13.36
CA VAL A 153 0.65 19.21 12.08
C VAL A 153 -0.22 19.58 10.88
N LEU A 154 -1.52 19.30 10.93
CA LEU A 154 -2.43 19.71 9.86
C LEU A 154 -2.52 21.24 9.74
N ALA A 155 -2.52 21.97 10.86
CA ALA A 155 -2.52 23.43 10.83
C ALA A 155 -1.29 23.99 10.08
N VAL A 156 -0.12 23.37 10.24
CA VAL A 156 1.09 23.74 9.46
C VAL A 156 0.84 23.53 7.96
N ILE A 157 0.41 22.34 7.55
CA ILE A 157 0.18 22.02 6.13
C ILE A 157 -0.88 22.94 5.51
N PHE A 158 -2.05 23.07 6.14
CA PHE A 158 -3.15 23.86 5.59
C PHE A 158 -2.86 25.37 5.60
N THR A 159 -2.11 25.88 6.58
CA THR A 159 -1.68 27.29 6.57
C THR A 159 -0.77 27.57 5.40
N VAL A 160 0.18 26.68 5.12
CA VAL A 160 1.06 26.81 3.95
C VAL A 160 0.28 26.62 2.66
N ALA A 161 -0.56 25.60 2.54
CA ALA A 161 -1.34 25.33 1.33
C ALA A 161 -2.23 26.53 0.96
N LYS A 162 -2.82 27.21 1.96
CA LYS A 162 -3.65 28.40 1.77
C LYS A 162 -2.91 29.57 1.13
N THR A 163 -1.59 29.68 1.29
CA THR A 163 -0.81 30.77 0.64
C THR A 163 -0.66 30.58 -0.87
N PHE A 164 -1.04 29.41 -1.41
CA PHE A 164 -0.96 29.06 -2.83
C PHE A 164 -2.34 28.93 -3.49
N GLU A 165 -3.40 29.48 -2.89
CA GLU A 165 -4.73 29.45 -3.50
C GLU A 165 -4.79 30.32 -4.79
N PRO A 166 -5.50 29.87 -5.85
CA PRO A 166 -6.29 28.64 -5.91
C PRO A 166 -5.40 27.39 -6.11
N LEU A 167 -5.66 26.35 -5.31
CA LEU A 167 -4.99 25.05 -5.43
C LEU A 167 -5.64 24.20 -6.54
N PRO A 168 -4.87 23.36 -7.25
CA PRO A 168 -5.40 22.32 -8.12
C PRO A 168 -6.39 21.40 -7.39
N GLU A 169 -7.43 20.94 -8.10
CA GLU A 169 -8.56 20.20 -7.51
C GLU A 169 -8.19 18.82 -6.91
N ASP A 170 -7.01 18.29 -7.22
CA ASP A 170 -6.55 16.96 -6.81
C ASP A 170 -5.49 16.97 -5.69
N ILE A 171 -5.08 18.16 -5.22
CA ILE A 171 -4.21 18.34 -4.06
C ILE A 171 -5.06 18.39 -2.78
N LEU A 172 -4.66 17.62 -1.76
CA LEU A 172 -5.35 17.57 -0.45
C LEU A 172 -6.87 17.33 -0.57
N ARG A 173 -7.28 16.50 -1.53
CA ARG A 173 -8.68 16.20 -1.81
C ARG A 173 -9.26 15.13 -0.88
N TYR A 174 -10.40 15.45 -0.26
CA TYR A 174 -11.22 14.55 0.55
C TYR A 174 -12.61 14.45 -0.08
N ASP A 175 -12.87 13.38 -0.82
CA ASP A 175 -14.16 13.22 -1.54
C ASP A 175 -14.84 11.91 -1.18
N LEU A 176 -16.05 12.00 -0.61
CA LEU A 176 -16.85 10.82 -0.28
C LEU A 176 -17.77 10.39 -1.43
N LYS A 177 -17.85 11.17 -2.51
CA LYS A 177 -18.75 10.91 -3.63
C LYS A 177 -18.25 9.73 -4.48
N GLN A 178 -19.21 9.06 -5.13
CA GLN A 178 -18.95 7.96 -6.08
C GLN A 178 -18.06 6.82 -5.52
N PRO A 179 -18.36 6.26 -4.33
CA PRO A 179 -17.51 5.26 -3.66
C PRO A 179 -17.25 4.01 -4.51
N PHE A 180 -18.21 3.63 -5.36
CA PHE A 180 -18.18 2.41 -6.18
C PHE A 180 -17.71 2.63 -7.62
N ASN A 181 -17.20 3.82 -7.97
CA ASN A 181 -16.66 4.04 -9.31
C ASN A 181 -15.43 3.14 -9.55
N LEU A 182 -15.41 2.37 -10.63
CA LEU A 182 -14.33 1.40 -10.88
C LEU A 182 -12.96 2.07 -11.14
N GLN A 183 -12.96 3.27 -11.71
CA GLN A 183 -11.73 3.98 -12.06
C GLN A 183 -11.12 4.73 -10.86
N LYS A 184 -11.96 5.36 -10.03
CA LYS A 184 -11.50 6.27 -8.94
C LYS A 184 -12.29 6.18 -7.63
N GLY A 185 -13.20 5.22 -7.51
CA GLY A 185 -14.07 5.07 -6.35
C GLY A 185 -13.26 4.66 -5.13
N TRP A 186 -13.27 5.50 -4.09
CA TRP A 186 -12.44 5.32 -2.91
C TRP A 186 -12.71 3.99 -2.21
N LEU A 187 -13.96 3.50 -2.19
CA LEU A 187 -14.31 2.26 -1.50
C LEU A 187 -13.83 1.01 -2.26
N VAL A 188 -13.98 1.01 -3.59
CA VAL A 188 -13.48 -0.09 -4.44
C VAL A 188 -11.96 -0.19 -4.33
N TRP A 189 -11.25 0.94 -4.46
CA TRP A 189 -9.80 0.97 -4.37
C TRP A 189 -9.28 0.75 -2.95
N SER A 190 -10.06 1.08 -1.92
CA SER A 190 -9.74 0.69 -0.53
C SER A 190 -9.79 -0.83 -0.36
N GLY A 191 -10.81 -1.50 -0.92
CA GLY A 191 -10.91 -2.96 -0.88
C GLY A 191 -9.76 -3.65 -1.64
N ILE A 192 -9.47 -3.19 -2.87
CA ILE A 192 -8.34 -3.69 -3.67
C ILE A 192 -7.02 -3.45 -2.94
N GLY A 193 -6.83 -2.24 -2.40
CA GLY A 193 -5.65 -1.86 -1.65
C GLY A 193 -5.45 -2.71 -0.40
N LEU A 194 -6.51 -2.99 0.36
CA LEU A 194 -6.42 -3.83 1.56
C LEU A 194 -5.99 -5.26 1.22
N VAL A 195 -6.59 -5.87 0.20
CA VAL A 195 -6.18 -7.21 -0.29
C VAL A 195 -4.72 -7.18 -0.77
N GLY A 196 -4.34 -6.14 -1.50
CA GLY A 196 -2.97 -5.92 -1.95
C GLY A 196 -1.98 -5.77 -0.79
N ALA A 197 -2.34 -5.04 0.26
CA ALA A 197 -1.53 -4.87 1.46
C ALA A 197 -1.33 -6.20 2.20
N VAL A 198 -2.40 -6.96 2.44
CA VAL A 198 -2.32 -8.28 3.07
C VAL A 198 -1.40 -9.20 2.25
N GLY A 199 -1.60 -9.27 0.94
CA GLY A 199 -0.77 -10.11 0.05
C GLY A 199 0.70 -9.67 0.04
N ALA A 200 0.97 -8.37 -0.09
CA ALA A 200 2.32 -7.84 -0.13
C ALA A 200 3.09 -8.08 1.18
N ILE A 201 2.44 -7.87 2.32
CA ILE A 201 3.05 -8.05 3.63
C ILE A 201 3.27 -9.54 3.92
N ALA A 202 2.31 -10.41 3.60
CA ALA A 202 2.47 -11.86 3.73
C ALA A 202 3.64 -12.38 2.88
N LEU A 203 3.74 -11.95 1.61
CA LEU A 203 4.86 -12.30 0.73
C LEU A 203 6.20 -11.78 1.26
N THR A 204 6.22 -10.57 1.81
CA THR A 204 7.42 -9.99 2.42
C THR A 204 7.85 -10.80 3.64
N GLY A 205 6.91 -11.22 4.48
CA GLY A 205 7.19 -12.11 5.61
C GLY A 205 7.79 -13.44 5.18
N VAL A 206 7.20 -14.08 4.16
CA VAL A 206 7.76 -15.32 3.58
C VAL A 206 9.15 -15.08 3.01
N ALA A 207 9.35 -14.02 2.23
CA ALA A 207 10.65 -13.71 1.67
C ALA A 207 11.72 -13.50 2.76
N LEU A 208 11.43 -12.69 3.77
CA LEU A 208 12.34 -12.45 4.89
C LEU A 208 12.65 -13.73 5.67
N SER A 209 11.68 -14.64 5.83
CA SER A 209 11.92 -15.92 6.50
C SER A 209 12.95 -16.81 5.77
N LEU A 210 13.12 -16.63 4.45
CA LEU A 210 14.12 -17.35 3.66
C LEU A 210 15.54 -16.77 3.82
N PHE A 211 15.67 -15.53 4.31
CA PHE A 211 16.93 -14.81 4.42
C PHE A 211 17.38 -14.54 5.87
N ARG A 212 16.49 -14.61 6.88
CA ARG A 212 16.83 -14.34 8.28
C ARG A 212 17.48 -15.56 8.95
N THR A 213 18.68 -15.36 9.50
CA THR A 213 19.36 -16.29 10.42
C THR A 213 19.23 -15.90 11.90
N GLU A 214 18.98 -14.63 12.25
CA GLU A 214 18.65 -14.18 13.62
C GLU A 214 17.82 -12.87 13.57
N THR A 215 16.95 -12.64 14.57
CA THR A 215 16.00 -11.51 14.63
C THR A 215 16.42 -10.42 15.62
N PRO A 216 16.27 -9.11 15.32
CA PRO A 216 16.57 -8.04 16.26
C PRO A 216 15.44 -7.86 17.30
N GLU A 217 15.79 -7.86 18.59
CA GLU A 217 14.88 -7.68 19.75
C GLU A 217 13.97 -6.43 19.75
N ARG A 218 14.17 -5.48 18.82
CA ARG A 218 13.53 -4.16 18.83
C ARG A 218 12.11 -4.13 18.23
N GLU A 219 11.71 -5.14 17.45
CA GLU A 219 10.35 -5.24 16.84
C GLU A 219 9.25 -5.43 17.89
N VAL A 220 9.57 -5.99 19.05
CA VAL A 220 8.57 -6.29 20.09
C VAL A 220 8.27 -5.05 20.95
N ASP A 221 9.16 -4.06 21.03
CA ASP A 221 9.10 -2.97 22.03
C ASP A 221 7.99 -1.92 21.80
N SER A 222 7.64 -1.60 20.55
CA SER A 222 6.60 -0.63 20.19
C SER A 222 5.20 -1.14 20.57
N LEU A 223 4.88 -2.37 20.14
CA LEU A 223 3.61 -3.01 20.43
C LEU A 223 3.48 -3.39 21.91
N MET A 224 4.59 -3.77 22.56
CA MET A 224 4.61 -4.07 24.00
C MET A 224 4.23 -2.89 24.89
N LYS A 225 4.45 -1.65 24.45
CA LYS A 225 4.01 -0.45 25.18
C LYS A 225 2.48 -0.29 25.17
N LEU A 226 1.83 -0.72 24.08
CA LEU A 226 0.38 -0.66 23.92
C LEU A 226 -0.32 -1.90 24.46
N LEU A 227 0.39 -3.03 24.59
CA LEU A 227 -0.18 -4.30 25.04
C LEU A 227 -1.00 -4.22 26.34
N PRO A 228 -0.59 -3.47 27.39
CA PRO A 228 -1.40 -3.33 28.60
C PRO A 228 -2.77 -2.66 28.36
N LEU A 229 -2.90 -1.86 27.31
CA LEU A 229 -4.13 -1.15 26.94
C LEU A 229 -5.03 -1.98 26.03
N ILE A 230 -4.46 -2.87 25.23
CA ILE A 230 -5.19 -3.74 24.31
C ILE A 230 -6.12 -4.66 25.11
N GLY A 231 -7.42 -4.62 24.81
CA GLY A 231 -8.41 -5.47 25.47
C GLY A 231 -8.58 -5.27 26.98
N SER A 232 -8.02 -4.20 27.57
CA SER A 232 -8.14 -3.93 29.01
C SER A 232 -9.55 -3.47 29.41
N SER A 233 -10.19 -2.67 28.55
CA SER A 233 -11.55 -2.16 28.71
C SER A 233 -12.13 -1.70 27.36
N ASN A 234 -13.43 -1.40 27.33
CA ASN A 234 -14.07 -0.80 26.15
C ASN A 234 -13.55 0.61 25.85
N ILE A 235 -13.26 1.41 26.88
CA ILE A 235 -12.76 2.79 26.73
C ILE A 235 -11.37 2.75 26.12
N SER A 236 -10.46 1.97 26.71
CA SER A 236 -9.10 1.79 26.21
C SER A 236 -9.07 1.29 24.77
N THR A 237 -9.88 0.28 24.45
CA THR A 237 -9.98 -0.27 23.09
C THR A 237 -10.51 0.77 22.11
N LEU A 238 -11.56 1.52 22.47
CA LEU A 238 -12.13 2.57 21.61
C LEU A 238 -11.12 3.70 21.37
N SER A 239 -10.39 4.12 22.39
CA SER A 239 -9.32 5.11 22.29
C SER A 239 -8.21 4.63 21.35
N LEU A 240 -7.72 3.39 21.52
CA LEU A 240 -6.69 2.84 20.64
C LEU A 240 -7.15 2.72 19.18
N VAL A 241 -8.37 2.26 18.94
CA VAL A 241 -8.95 2.18 17.58
C VAL A 241 -9.14 3.58 17.00
N GLY A 242 -9.57 4.56 17.80
CA GLY A 242 -9.69 5.95 17.35
C GLY A 242 -8.35 6.60 17.00
N ILE A 243 -7.31 6.36 17.81
CA ILE A 243 -5.93 6.78 17.53
C ILE A 243 -5.44 6.14 16.24
N THR A 244 -5.38 4.81 16.21
CA THR A 244 -4.66 4.05 15.19
C THR A 244 -5.46 3.90 13.89
N GLY A 245 -6.79 3.93 13.98
CA GLY A 245 -7.72 3.78 12.87
C GLY A 245 -8.20 5.08 12.23
N VAL A 246 -8.10 6.21 12.94
CA VAL A 246 -8.63 7.50 12.45
C VAL A 246 -7.60 8.61 12.53
N LEU A 247 -7.11 8.95 13.73
CA LEU A 247 -6.25 10.12 13.91
C LEU A 247 -4.88 9.95 13.26
N ALA A 248 -4.22 8.80 13.46
CA ALA A 248 -2.93 8.50 12.85
C ALA A 248 -3.03 8.43 11.31
N PRO A 249 -3.98 7.68 10.69
CA PRO A 249 -4.18 7.74 9.24
C PRO A 249 -4.49 9.14 8.71
N LEU A 250 -5.31 9.92 9.41
CA LEU A 250 -5.61 11.30 9.02
C LEU A 250 -4.33 12.16 8.99
N LEU A 251 -3.52 12.09 10.03
CA LEU A 251 -2.25 12.82 10.12
C LEU A 251 -1.27 12.33 9.05
N GLU A 252 -0.97 11.05 9.06
CA GLU A 252 0.11 10.44 8.29
C GLU A 252 -0.18 10.46 6.78
N GLU A 253 -1.40 10.12 6.35
CA GLU A 253 -1.72 10.19 4.93
C GLU A 253 -1.73 11.63 4.41
N THR A 254 -2.12 12.61 5.22
CA THR A 254 -2.04 14.02 4.81
C THR A 254 -0.60 14.47 4.66
N VAL A 255 0.28 14.11 5.60
CA VAL A 255 1.71 14.44 5.56
C VAL A 255 2.42 13.71 4.42
N PHE A 256 2.35 12.38 4.39
CA PHE A 256 3.15 11.57 3.48
C PHE A 256 2.59 11.49 2.06
N ARG A 257 1.26 11.42 1.89
CA ARG A 257 0.62 11.29 0.56
C ARG A 257 0.17 12.65 0.07
N GLY A 258 -0.63 13.35 0.86
CA GLY A 258 -1.26 14.62 0.49
C GLY A 258 -0.26 15.75 0.26
N PHE A 259 0.81 15.80 1.05
CA PHE A 259 1.84 16.83 0.95
C PHE A 259 3.16 16.29 0.37
N PHE A 260 3.86 15.39 1.06
CA PHE A 260 5.24 15.01 0.72
C PHE A 260 5.34 14.27 -0.63
N MET A 261 4.57 13.20 -0.85
CA MET A 261 4.57 12.45 -2.12
C MET A 261 4.14 13.34 -3.29
N VAL A 262 3.04 14.09 -3.13
CA VAL A 262 2.57 15.04 -4.15
C VAL A 262 3.67 16.03 -4.50
N SER A 263 4.32 16.62 -3.50
CA SER A 263 5.42 17.56 -3.69
C SER A 263 6.57 16.98 -4.51
N LEU A 264 6.96 15.74 -4.22
CA LEU A 264 8.04 15.05 -4.94
C LEU A 264 7.74 14.89 -6.44
N THR A 265 6.46 14.77 -6.82
CA THR A 265 6.07 14.61 -8.24
C THR A 265 6.45 15.80 -9.13
N LYS A 266 6.78 16.96 -8.53
CA LYS A 266 7.36 18.10 -9.25
C LYS A 266 8.70 17.77 -9.90
N TRP A 267 9.52 16.95 -9.25
CA TRP A 267 10.90 16.68 -9.68
C TRP A 267 11.10 15.25 -10.21
N VAL A 268 10.33 14.28 -9.70
CA VAL A 268 10.49 12.87 -10.07
C VAL A 268 9.17 12.28 -10.59
N PRO A 269 9.21 11.20 -11.39
CA PRO A 269 7.99 10.48 -11.79
C PRO A 269 7.21 9.97 -10.57
N THR A 270 5.88 9.88 -10.70
CA THR A 270 4.98 9.45 -9.61
C THR A 270 5.36 8.11 -8.97
N PRO A 271 5.77 7.05 -9.71
CA PRO A 271 6.25 5.82 -9.09
C PRO A 271 7.47 6.00 -8.18
N ILE A 272 8.40 6.90 -8.55
CA ILE A 272 9.58 7.20 -7.74
C ILE A 272 9.19 8.01 -6.51
N ALA A 273 8.25 8.95 -6.63
CA ALA A 273 7.69 9.68 -5.49
C ALA A 273 7.00 8.74 -4.48
N ILE A 274 6.28 7.72 -4.96
CA ILE A 274 5.70 6.68 -4.10
C ILE A 274 6.78 5.94 -3.33
N ILE A 275 7.85 5.48 -4.00
CA ILE A 275 8.95 4.75 -3.36
C ILE A 275 9.63 5.62 -2.29
N ILE A 276 9.98 6.86 -2.62
CA ILE A 276 10.66 7.78 -1.69
C ILE A 276 9.75 8.10 -0.50
N SER A 277 8.48 8.40 -0.73
CA SER A 277 7.52 8.68 0.35
C SER A 277 7.28 7.45 1.24
N SER A 278 7.20 6.27 0.65
CA SER A 278 7.04 5.00 1.40
C SER A 278 8.25 4.67 2.27
N ALA A 279 9.46 4.96 1.78
CA ALA A 279 10.68 4.83 2.58
C ALA A 279 10.72 5.85 3.71
N ALA A 280 10.35 7.11 3.45
CA ALA A 280 10.27 8.15 4.49
C ALA A 280 9.24 7.80 5.56
N PHE A 281 8.07 7.30 5.17
CA PHE A 281 7.03 6.78 6.06
C PHE A 281 7.58 5.67 6.97
N ALA A 282 8.21 4.64 6.39
CA ALA A 282 8.79 3.53 7.15
C ALA A 282 9.92 3.97 8.10
N LEU A 283 10.78 4.89 7.67
CA LEU A 283 11.86 5.42 8.52
C LEU A 283 11.34 6.27 9.68
N ALA A 284 10.25 7.02 9.48
CA ALA A 284 9.66 7.86 10.52
C ALA A 284 9.15 7.07 11.73
N HIS A 285 8.88 5.78 11.56
CA HIS A 285 8.46 4.89 12.66
C HIS A 285 9.62 4.48 13.59
N LEU A 286 10.87 4.67 13.15
CA LEU A 286 12.08 4.36 13.95
C LEU A 286 12.14 2.90 14.45
N THR A 287 11.52 1.97 13.72
CA THR A 287 11.50 0.53 13.95
C THR A 287 12.18 -0.22 12.79
N PRO A 288 13.54 -0.32 12.76
CA PRO A 288 14.26 -0.86 11.61
C PRO A 288 13.84 -2.28 11.18
N GLY A 289 13.36 -3.10 12.12
CA GLY A 289 12.89 -4.45 11.83
C GLY A 289 11.56 -4.51 11.07
N GLU A 290 10.67 -3.54 11.33
CA GLU A 290 9.37 -3.41 10.65
C GLU A 290 9.47 -2.67 9.31
N PHE A 291 10.66 -2.15 8.97
CA PHE A 291 10.87 -1.34 7.78
C PHE A 291 10.33 -2.00 6.50
N PRO A 292 10.61 -3.29 6.19
CA PRO A 292 10.08 -3.90 4.97
C PRO A 292 8.55 -3.90 4.91
N GLN A 293 7.88 -4.22 6.01
CA GLN A 293 6.42 -4.30 6.10
C GLN A 293 5.80 -2.91 5.99
N LEU A 294 6.34 -1.91 6.71
CA LEU A 294 5.91 -0.52 6.65
C LEU A 294 6.15 0.11 5.27
N PHE A 295 7.27 -0.22 4.62
CA PHE A 295 7.57 0.22 3.27
C PHE A 295 6.55 -0.34 2.25
N MET A 296 6.20 -1.62 2.39
CA MET A 296 5.21 -2.27 1.51
C MET A 296 3.80 -1.74 1.73
N LEU A 297 3.36 -1.59 2.98
CA LEU A 297 2.12 -0.90 3.30
C LEU A 297 2.14 0.51 2.71
N GLY A 298 3.24 1.23 2.91
CA GLY A 298 3.38 2.58 2.44
C GLY A 298 3.28 2.72 0.92
N SER A 299 3.79 1.74 0.19
CA SER A 299 3.73 1.65 -1.27
C SER A 299 2.30 1.42 -1.75
N VAL A 300 1.54 0.55 -1.08
CA VAL A 300 0.12 0.30 -1.39
C VAL A 300 -0.72 1.56 -1.17
N LEU A 301 -0.48 2.27 -0.06
CA LEU A 301 -1.15 3.54 0.23
C LEU A 301 -0.84 4.59 -0.85
N GLY A 302 0.43 4.74 -1.23
CA GLY A 302 0.85 5.66 -2.30
C GLY A 302 0.23 5.32 -3.67
N LEU A 303 0.21 4.05 -4.05
CA LEU A 303 -0.43 3.58 -5.29
C LEU A 303 -1.94 3.85 -5.29
N SER A 304 -2.62 3.55 -4.18
CA SER A 304 -4.06 3.80 -4.04
C SER A 304 -4.41 5.28 -4.18
N TYR A 305 -3.57 6.16 -3.63
CA TYR A 305 -3.76 7.60 -3.74
C TYR A 305 -3.45 8.11 -5.15
N ALA A 306 -2.39 7.64 -5.79
CA ALA A 306 -2.05 8.00 -7.17
C ALA A 306 -3.16 7.62 -8.17
N GLN A 307 -3.78 6.47 -7.97
CA GLN A 307 -4.91 6.02 -8.78
C GLN A 307 -6.19 6.83 -8.52
N THR A 308 -6.54 7.06 -7.25
CA THR A 308 -7.84 7.65 -6.90
C THR A 308 -7.85 9.17 -6.82
N ARG A 309 -6.69 9.80 -6.63
CA ARG A 309 -6.53 11.23 -6.33
C ARG A 309 -7.40 11.68 -5.15
N ASN A 310 -7.57 10.81 -4.15
CA ASN A 310 -8.45 11.04 -3.02
C ASN A 310 -7.84 10.45 -1.74
N LEU A 311 -7.60 11.30 -0.73
CA LEU A 311 -6.95 10.91 0.51
C LEU A 311 -7.78 9.96 1.37
N ILE A 312 -9.10 9.92 1.16
CA ILE A 312 -9.97 8.96 1.86
C ILE A 312 -9.55 7.52 1.55
N THR A 313 -9.12 7.22 0.33
CA THR A 313 -8.71 5.86 -0.07
C THR A 313 -7.56 5.31 0.77
N PRO A 314 -6.37 5.94 0.81
CA PRO A 314 -5.29 5.46 1.66
C PRO A 314 -5.64 5.57 3.15
N MET A 315 -6.37 6.59 3.60
CA MET A 315 -6.77 6.71 5.01
C MET A 315 -7.60 5.52 5.48
N VAL A 316 -8.54 5.07 4.65
CA VAL A 316 -9.35 3.88 4.92
C VAL A 316 -8.48 2.63 4.95
N ILE A 317 -7.62 2.40 3.94
CA ILE A 317 -6.72 1.23 3.91
C ILE A 317 -5.84 1.19 5.16
N HIS A 318 -5.21 2.32 5.49
CA HIS A 318 -4.31 2.45 6.64
C HIS A 318 -5.07 2.24 7.95
N GLY A 319 -6.23 2.89 8.12
CA GLY A 319 -7.05 2.75 9.32
C GLY A 319 -7.56 1.33 9.53
N PHE A 320 -7.97 0.64 8.46
CA PHE A 320 -8.38 -0.77 8.53
C PHE A 320 -7.21 -1.71 8.87
N TRP A 321 -6.03 -1.48 8.31
CA TRP A 321 -4.84 -2.25 8.65
C TRP A 321 -4.52 -2.12 10.14
N ASN A 322 -4.39 -0.89 10.64
CA ASN A 322 -4.02 -0.62 12.03
C ASN A 322 -5.08 -1.12 13.02
N SER A 323 -6.35 -0.78 12.78
CA SER A 323 -7.45 -1.22 13.65
C SER A 323 -7.62 -2.74 13.61
N GLY A 324 -7.41 -3.36 12.45
CA GLY A 324 -7.47 -4.81 12.29
C GLY A 324 -6.47 -5.53 13.20
N VAL A 325 -5.24 -5.02 13.28
CA VAL A 325 -4.22 -5.55 14.20
C VAL A 325 -4.66 -5.38 15.66
N ILE A 326 -5.08 -4.19 16.07
CA ILE A 326 -5.51 -3.93 17.46
C ILE A 326 -6.71 -4.79 17.86
N LEU A 327 -7.72 -4.93 16.99
CA LEU A 327 -8.91 -5.74 17.25
C LEU A 327 -8.59 -7.23 17.28
N LEU A 328 -7.69 -7.72 16.42
CA LEU A 328 -7.24 -9.11 16.46
C LEU A 328 -6.52 -9.41 17.77
N LEU A 329 -5.59 -8.55 18.18
CA LEU A 329 -4.86 -8.72 19.45
C LEU A 329 -5.80 -8.64 20.65
N THR A 330 -6.76 -7.70 20.63
CA THR A 330 -7.83 -7.59 21.64
C THR A 330 -8.64 -8.88 21.72
N PHE A 331 -9.06 -9.43 20.58
CA PHE A 331 -9.79 -10.68 20.52
C PHE A 331 -8.99 -11.84 21.14
N LEU A 332 -7.72 -12.01 20.73
CA LEU A 332 -6.85 -13.07 21.26
C LEU A 332 -6.63 -12.92 22.77
N GLN A 333 -6.42 -11.71 23.26
CA GLN A 333 -6.22 -11.45 24.68
C GLN A 333 -7.49 -11.74 25.50
N VAL A 334 -8.67 -11.38 24.99
CA VAL A 334 -9.97 -11.70 25.61
C VAL A 334 -10.23 -13.22 25.62
N GLN A 335 -9.71 -13.97 24.64
CA GLN A 335 -9.75 -15.44 24.64
C GLN A 335 -8.74 -16.09 25.60
N GLY A 336 -7.92 -15.31 26.29
CA GLY A 336 -6.95 -15.79 27.27
C GLY A 336 -5.61 -16.22 26.68
N TYR A 337 -5.30 -15.88 25.43
CA TYR A 337 -3.96 -16.08 24.88
C TYR A 337 -2.97 -15.07 25.49
N ASP A 338 -1.78 -15.54 25.87
CA ASP A 338 -0.67 -14.65 26.20
C ASP A 338 -0.05 -14.11 24.89
N ILE A 339 -0.46 -12.90 24.53
CA ILE A 339 0.03 -12.21 23.32
C ILE A 339 1.54 -12.03 23.36
N LYS A 340 2.13 -11.79 24.54
CA LYS A 340 3.57 -11.62 24.66
C LYS A 340 4.28 -12.93 24.31
N GLU A 341 3.76 -14.05 24.80
CA GLU A 341 4.27 -15.37 24.44
C GLU A 341 4.09 -15.66 22.94
N LEU A 342 2.94 -15.35 22.35
CA LEU A 342 2.68 -15.53 20.92
C LEU A 342 3.60 -14.70 20.03
N LEU A 343 3.88 -13.45 20.41
CA LEU A 343 4.80 -12.57 19.68
C LEU A 343 6.26 -13.01 19.82
N LEU A 344 6.60 -13.69 20.92
CA LEU A 344 7.94 -14.24 21.15
C LEU A 344 8.12 -15.64 20.53
N GLN A 345 7.06 -16.45 20.42
CA GLN A 345 7.06 -17.80 19.84
C GLN A 345 6.81 -17.84 18.33
N GLY A 346 6.12 -16.83 17.78
CA GLY A 346 5.90 -16.67 16.34
C GLY A 346 7.13 -16.17 15.56
N ASN A 347 8.28 -16.07 16.24
CA ASN A 347 9.56 -15.61 15.72
C ASN A 347 10.50 -16.77 15.38
#